data_AF-A0A0J1B8T2-F1
#
_entry.id   AF-A0A0J1B8T2-F1
#
_cell.length_a   1.000
_cell.length_b   1.000
_cell.length_c   1.000
_cell.angle_alpha   90.00
_cell.angle_beta   90.00
_cell.angle_gamma   90.00
#
_symmetry.space_group_name_H-M   'P 1'
#
loop_
_entity.id
_entity.type
_entity.pdbx_description
1 polymer ?
#
loop_
_entity_poly.entity_id
_entity_poly.type
_entity_poly.pdbx_seq_one_letter_code
_entity_poly.pdbx_strand_id
1 'polypeptide(L)'
;MVSLHFKGAAQPGHHLRLSAGSQRLVCGGLLCLFAWMAAPAWGQPDFERPPIDYLNAEVNDPVAKLAKRIEAGEVALQSDPKFGYLPSVLDALDVPLSSQTLVFSKTSLQLHRISPRRPRALYFNDDVYVGYCQHGDVLEFASTDAKQGAIFYTLSQSVKKEPEFVRDRGGCLSCHASSRTQNVPGFLVRSVFADAAGRPKLGSGTFTTDHSSPFEDRWGGWYVTGTHGSMRHMGNVICTDEAHLLDRESGANQDDLESYFRTESYLTPHSDIVALMVLEHQTQMHNAITAANFETRQALHQSYQMNELLEREPDFISESATRRIESSADRVLKYLLMCDEFQLTDSVAGTTTFAKEFASLGPRDSEQRSLRDFDLETRLFRYPCSYLIYSDSFAALPVEVRSRVLEKLRRILHGEDQSEAYQHLTSTMRQEILEILEATHPDFQ
;
A
#
# COMPACT_ATOMS: atom_id res chain seq x y z
N MET A 1 7.11 -33.10 56.80
CA MET A 1 7.47 -32.48 58.09
C MET A 1 7.20 -30.99 57.96
N VAL A 2 6.04 -30.53 58.44
CA VAL A 2 5.89 -29.69 59.66
C VAL A 2 6.56 -28.32 59.42
N SER A 3 5.87 -27.29 58.91
CA SER A 3 4.76 -26.50 59.51
C SER A 3 5.10 -25.90 60.87
N LEU A 4 4.80 -24.61 61.07
CA LEU A 4 4.32 -23.92 62.28
C LEU A 4 4.62 -22.41 62.12
N HIS A 5 3.63 -21.53 61.87
CA HIS A 5 2.67 -20.92 62.83
C HIS A 5 3.08 -19.47 63.18
N PHE A 6 2.23 -18.44 63.34
CA PHE A 6 0.76 -18.28 63.36
C PHE A 6 0.38 -16.80 63.60
N LYS A 7 -0.95 -16.54 63.58
CA LYS A 7 -1.76 -15.44 64.19
C LYS A 7 -1.94 -14.12 63.40
N GLY A 8 -3.16 -13.58 63.28
CA GLY A 8 -4.48 -13.94 63.84
C GLY A 8 -5.54 -12.92 63.36
N ALA A 9 -6.72 -13.38 62.92
CA ALA A 9 -8.02 -13.42 63.63
C ALA A 9 -8.63 -12.02 63.91
N ALA A 10 -9.68 -11.54 63.22
CA ALA A 10 -11.10 -11.96 63.18
C ALA A 10 -11.88 -11.72 64.49
N GLN A 11 -13.02 -10.99 64.40
CA GLN A 11 -14.30 -11.16 65.13
C GLN A 11 -15.25 -9.93 64.95
N PRO A 12 -16.54 -9.93 65.36
CA PRO A 12 -17.68 -10.48 64.60
C PRO A 12 -18.94 -9.56 64.61
N GLY A 13 -20.05 -10.05 64.06
CA GLY A 13 -21.35 -9.36 64.06
C GLY A 13 -22.16 -9.49 65.36
N HIS A 14 -23.25 -8.72 65.43
CA HIS A 14 -24.34 -8.89 66.39
C HIS A 14 -25.71 -8.54 65.77
N HIS A 15 -26.71 -9.35 66.13
CA HIS A 15 -28.13 -9.30 65.80
C HIS A 15 -28.91 -8.18 66.53
N LEU A 16 -30.05 -7.74 65.97
CA LEU A 16 -31.32 -7.60 66.73
C LEU A 16 -32.56 -7.42 65.82
N ARG A 17 -33.73 -7.67 66.41
CA ARG A 17 -35.01 -8.17 65.89
C ARG A 17 -36.09 -7.09 65.62
N LEU A 18 -37.06 -7.47 64.77
CA LEU A 18 -38.53 -7.25 64.79
C LEU A 18 -39.12 -5.81 64.81
N SER A 19 -40.05 -5.52 63.88
CA SER A 19 -41.49 -5.28 64.16
C SER A 19 -42.21 -4.58 62.99
N ALA A 20 -43.49 -4.92 62.83
CA ALA A 20 -44.45 -4.45 61.84
C ALA A 20 -44.84 -2.96 61.96
N GLY A 21 -45.39 -2.40 60.87
CA GLY A 21 -46.02 -1.08 60.88
C GLY A 21 -46.45 -0.62 59.49
N SER A 22 -47.70 -0.89 59.13
CA SER A 22 -48.41 -0.34 57.97
C SER A 22 -48.69 1.16 58.13
N GLN A 23 -48.50 1.95 57.06
CA GLN A 23 -49.45 2.95 56.49
C GLN A 23 -48.77 4.13 55.76
N ARG A 24 -49.20 4.30 54.50
CA ARG A 24 -49.54 5.55 53.78
C ARG A 24 -48.45 6.52 53.28
N LEU A 25 -48.37 6.55 51.94
CA LEU A 25 -48.42 7.70 51.02
C LEU A 25 -47.55 8.94 51.33
N VAL A 26 -46.53 9.15 50.49
CA VAL A 26 -46.22 10.48 49.91
C VAL A 26 -45.72 10.30 48.47
N CYS A 27 -46.33 11.04 47.54
CA CYS A 27 -45.92 11.18 46.15
C CYS A 27 -44.48 11.72 46.01
N GLY A 28 -43.67 11.12 45.13
CA GLY A 28 -42.38 11.64 44.69
C GLY A 28 -42.12 11.20 43.25
N GLY A 29 -41.90 12.17 42.37
CA GLY A 29 -42.01 12.03 40.92
C GLY A 29 -41.06 11.05 40.24
N LEU A 30 -41.55 10.47 39.14
CA LEU A 30 -40.75 9.78 38.12
C LEU A 30 -39.72 10.77 37.54
N LEU A 31 -38.44 10.54 37.81
CA LEU A 31 -37.33 11.01 37.00
C LEU A 31 -36.82 9.81 36.20
N CYS A 32 -37.46 9.55 35.06
CA CYS A 32 -36.92 8.65 34.04
C CYS A 32 -35.74 9.35 33.37
N LEU A 33 -34.54 9.14 33.93
CA LEU A 33 -33.28 9.38 33.24
C LEU A 33 -33.20 8.40 32.07
N PHE A 34 -33.62 8.84 30.88
CA PHE A 34 -33.25 8.22 29.62
C PHE A 34 -31.75 8.42 29.44
N ALA A 35 -30.96 7.48 29.96
CA ALA A 35 -29.58 7.31 29.53
C ALA A 35 -29.62 6.85 28.08
N TRP A 36 -29.53 7.79 27.15
CA TRP A 36 -29.12 7.50 25.78
C TRP A 36 -27.72 6.90 25.87
N MET A 37 -27.66 5.57 25.85
CA MET A 37 -26.46 4.85 25.47
C MET A 37 -26.18 5.23 24.02
N ALA A 38 -25.35 6.27 23.83
CA ALA A 38 -24.64 6.45 22.59
C ALA A 38 -23.85 5.17 22.38
N ALA A 39 -24.33 4.31 21.49
CA ALA A 39 -23.52 3.23 20.97
C ALA A 39 -22.21 3.87 20.48
N PRO A 40 -21.04 3.30 20.80
CA PRO A 40 -19.82 3.75 20.15
C PRO A 40 -20.05 3.56 18.65
N ALA A 41 -20.23 4.65 17.92
CA ALA A 41 -20.14 4.62 16.48
C ALA A 41 -18.69 4.19 16.22
N TRP A 42 -18.50 2.92 15.84
CA TRP A 42 -17.27 2.52 15.19
C TRP A 42 -17.19 3.44 13.98
N GLY A 43 -16.31 4.43 14.03
CA GLY A 43 -16.26 5.48 13.03
C GLY A 43 -16.17 4.82 11.67
N GLN A 44 -17.16 5.04 10.82
CA GLN A 44 -17.02 4.65 9.42
C GLN A 44 -15.72 5.28 8.91
N PRO A 45 -14.93 4.55 8.11
CA PRO A 45 -13.79 5.15 7.45
C PRO A 45 -14.25 6.45 6.76
N ASP A 46 -13.51 7.54 6.94
CA ASP A 46 -13.92 8.90 6.53
C ASP A 46 -14.11 9.05 5.01
N PHE A 47 -13.82 8.00 4.23
CA PHE A 47 -13.95 7.93 2.79
C PHE A 47 -15.21 7.21 2.28
N GLU A 48 -16.05 6.63 3.14
CA GLU A 48 -17.31 5.98 2.72
C GLU A 48 -18.46 6.96 2.45
N ARG A 49 -18.27 8.24 2.73
CA ARG A 49 -19.28 9.30 2.56
C ARG A 49 -18.78 10.37 1.60
N PRO A 50 -19.66 11.25 1.11
CA PRO A 50 -19.23 12.47 0.44
C PRO A 50 -18.19 13.22 1.30
N PRO A 51 -17.13 13.76 0.69
CA PRO A 51 -16.96 13.99 -0.75
C PRO A 51 -16.29 12.83 -1.50
N ILE A 52 -15.91 11.74 -0.82
CA ILE A 52 -15.18 10.63 -1.45
C ILE A 52 -16.13 9.58 -2.02
N ASP A 53 -17.04 9.10 -1.17
CA ASP A 53 -18.07 8.10 -1.47
C ASP A 53 -17.49 6.83 -2.14
N TYR A 54 -16.39 6.33 -1.56
CA TYR A 54 -15.51 5.32 -2.17
C TYR A 54 -16.27 4.11 -2.73
N LEU A 55 -17.25 3.56 -1.99
CA LEU A 55 -17.96 2.34 -2.38
C LEU A 55 -18.95 2.53 -3.55
N ASN A 56 -19.42 3.76 -3.78
CA ASN A 56 -20.50 4.04 -4.73
C ASN A 56 -20.06 4.89 -5.91
N ALA A 57 -19.00 5.68 -5.75
CA ALA A 57 -18.46 6.51 -6.83
C ALA A 57 -18.04 5.63 -8.03
N GLU A 58 -18.33 6.15 -9.23
CA GLU A 58 -17.83 5.55 -10.47
C GLU A 58 -16.30 5.60 -10.51
N VAL A 59 -15.72 4.49 -10.96
CA VAL A 59 -14.27 4.30 -11.09
C VAL A 59 -13.91 4.13 -12.56
N ASN A 60 -12.75 4.64 -12.93
CA ASN A 60 -12.23 4.63 -14.30
C ASN A 60 -10.77 4.15 -14.33
N ASP A 61 -10.39 3.33 -13.36
CA ASP A 61 -9.12 2.62 -13.33
C ASP A 61 -8.97 1.63 -14.52
N PRO A 62 -7.75 1.20 -14.85
CA PRO A 62 -7.50 0.27 -15.96
C PRO A 62 -8.36 -1.01 -15.94
N VAL A 63 -8.62 -1.60 -14.77
CA VAL A 63 -9.45 -2.81 -14.65
C VAL A 63 -10.91 -2.49 -14.94
N ALA A 64 -11.45 -1.37 -14.43
CA ALA A 64 -12.80 -0.91 -14.76
C ALA A 64 -12.97 -0.63 -16.26
N LYS A 65 -11.96 -0.02 -16.89
CA LYS A 65 -11.94 0.22 -18.35
C LYS A 65 -11.92 -1.09 -19.13
N LEU A 66 -11.11 -2.06 -18.73
CA LEU A 66 -11.08 -3.38 -19.36
C LEU A 66 -12.41 -4.12 -19.20
N ALA A 67 -13.01 -4.08 -18.01
CA ALA A 67 -14.32 -4.68 -17.76
C ALA A 67 -15.39 -4.15 -18.73
N LYS A 68 -15.49 -2.81 -18.89
CA LYS A 68 -16.41 -2.18 -19.85
C LYS A 68 -16.16 -2.64 -21.30
N ARG A 69 -14.90 -2.82 -21.70
CA ARG A 69 -14.53 -3.31 -23.05
C ARG A 69 -14.89 -4.78 -23.27
N ILE A 70 -14.79 -5.62 -22.24
CA ILE A 70 -15.22 -7.02 -22.29
C ILE A 70 -16.74 -7.10 -22.41
N GLU A 71 -17.48 -6.34 -21.59
CA GLU A 71 -18.94 -6.26 -21.64
C GLU A 71 -19.45 -5.78 -23.00
N ALA A 72 -18.74 -4.85 -23.63
CA ALA A 72 -19.03 -4.36 -24.98
C ALA A 72 -18.64 -5.35 -26.10
N GLY A 73 -17.93 -6.45 -25.80
CA GLY A 73 -17.43 -7.42 -26.78
C GLY A 73 -16.23 -6.93 -27.58
N GLU A 74 -15.57 -5.85 -27.17
CA GLU A 74 -14.38 -5.28 -27.83
C GLU A 74 -13.11 -6.08 -27.49
N VAL A 75 -13.09 -6.75 -26.33
CA VAL A 75 -11.99 -7.59 -25.87
C VAL A 75 -12.54 -8.94 -25.43
N ALA A 76 -11.91 -10.03 -25.88
CA ALA A 76 -12.24 -11.39 -25.47
C ALA A 76 -11.03 -12.05 -24.78
N LEU A 77 -11.18 -12.39 -23.50
CA LEU A 77 -10.12 -13.08 -22.74
C LEU A 77 -10.07 -14.56 -23.11
N GLN A 78 -8.88 -15.03 -23.48
CA GLN A 78 -8.62 -16.42 -23.82
C GLN A 78 -8.16 -17.19 -22.58
N SER A 79 -8.77 -18.35 -22.33
CA SER A 79 -8.38 -19.21 -21.22
C SER A 79 -7.21 -20.11 -21.62
N ASP A 80 -6.13 -20.05 -20.86
CA ASP A 80 -5.01 -20.98 -20.92
C ASP A 80 -5.30 -22.25 -20.10
N PRO A 81 -4.98 -23.47 -20.57
CA PRO A 81 -5.26 -24.72 -19.85
C PRO A 81 -4.62 -24.82 -18.46
N LYS A 82 -3.53 -24.10 -18.20
CA LYS A 82 -2.75 -24.17 -16.96
C LYS A 82 -2.95 -22.93 -16.09
N PHE A 83 -3.01 -21.76 -16.71
CA PHE A 83 -3.04 -20.46 -16.03
C PHE A 83 -4.42 -19.79 -16.08
N GLY A 84 -5.38 -20.41 -16.76
CA GLY A 84 -6.70 -19.85 -17.02
C GLY A 84 -6.58 -18.50 -17.72
N TYR A 85 -7.30 -17.48 -17.28
CA TYR A 85 -7.28 -16.18 -17.95
C TYR A 85 -6.01 -15.35 -17.71
N LEU A 86 -5.08 -15.79 -16.83
CA LEU A 86 -3.94 -14.98 -16.42
C LEU A 86 -3.12 -14.43 -17.60
N PRO A 87 -2.66 -15.22 -18.59
CA PRO A 87 -1.85 -14.67 -19.68
C PRO A 87 -2.60 -13.62 -20.50
N SER A 88 -3.87 -13.90 -20.83
CA SER A 88 -4.71 -12.98 -21.61
C SER A 88 -5.02 -11.68 -20.87
N VAL A 89 -5.13 -11.72 -19.55
CA VAL A 89 -5.41 -10.54 -18.72
C VAL A 89 -4.15 -9.69 -18.55
N LEU A 90 -2.98 -10.32 -18.36
CA LEU A 90 -1.72 -9.60 -18.29
C LEU A 90 -1.45 -8.86 -19.61
N ASP A 91 -1.69 -9.51 -20.74
CA ASP A 91 -1.61 -8.89 -22.07
C ASP A 91 -2.60 -7.73 -22.23
N ALA A 92 -3.88 -7.94 -21.89
CA ALA A 92 -4.92 -6.91 -22.03
C ALA A 92 -4.76 -5.70 -21.10
N LEU A 93 -3.97 -5.84 -20.03
CA LEU A 93 -3.67 -4.77 -19.06
C LEU A 93 -2.24 -4.23 -19.19
N ASP A 94 -1.48 -4.68 -20.21
CA ASP A 94 -0.08 -4.30 -20.42
C ASP A 94 0.80 -4.52 -19.16
N VAL A 95 0.64 -5.68 -18.53
CA VAL A 95 1.41 -6.07 -17.33
C VAL A 95 2.57 -6.98 -17.75
N PRO A 96 3.84 -6.55 -17.61
CA PRO A 96 4.98 -7.31 -18.10
C PRO A 96 5.24 -8.55 -17.24
N LEU A 97 5.57 -9.68 -17.86
CA LEU A 97 5.92 -10.92 -17.15
C LEU A 97 7.20 -10.78 -16.30
N SER A 98 8.10 -9.87 -16.68
CA SER A 98 9.32 -9.55 -15.96
C SER A 98 9.06 -8.96 -14.57
N SER A 99 7.88 -8.39 -14.32
CA SER A 99 7.44 -7.86 -13.01
C SER A 99 7.07 -8.95 -11.99
N GLN A 100 7.11 -10.23 -12.37
CA GLN A 100 6.69 -11.31 -11.50
C GLN A 100 7.50 -11.29 -10.19
N THR A 101 6.77 -11.26 -9.08
CA THR A 101 7.30 -11.46 -7.72
C THR A 101 6.50 -12.57 -7.02
N LEU A 102 7.14 -13.28 -6.10
CA LEU A 102 6.60 -14.49 -5.50
C LEU A 102 6.55 -14.35 -3.97
N VAL A 103 5.35 -14.48 -3.42
CA VAL A 103 5.10 -14.38 -1.97
C VAL A 103 4.61 -15.71 -1.43
N PHE A 104 5.34 -16.28 -0.47
CA PHE A 104 4.96 -17.54 0.17
C PHE A 104 4.29 -17.36 1.52
N SER A 105 4.29 -16.14 2.07
CA SER A 105 3.57 -15.83 3.29
C SER A 105 2.04 -15.85 3.08
N LYS A 106 1.32 -16.33 4.08
CA LYS A 106 -0.13 -16.42 4.12
C LYS A 106 -0.76 -15.09 4.55
N THR A 107 -0.65 -14.09 3.69
CA THR A 107 -1.06 -12.70 3.95
C THR A 107 -2.08 -12.17 2.92
N SER A 108 -2.76 -13.07 2.20
CA SER A 108 -3.66 -12.79 1.08
C SER A 108 -5.08 -13.33 1.32
N LEU A 109 -6.04 -12.85 0.52
CA LEU A 109 -7.40 -13.39 0.40
C LEU A 109 -7.41 -14.92 0.23
N GLN A 110 -6.54 -15.46 -0.63
CA GLN A 110 -6.45 -16.89 -0.92
C GLN A 110 -5.40 -17.62 -0.06
N LEU A 111 -5.21 -17.22 1.21
CA LEU A 111 -4.18 -17.77 2.12
C LEU A 111 -4.13 -19.30 2.23
N HIS A 112 -5.25 -19.99 2.03
CA HIS A 112 -5.33 -21.46 2.07
C HIS A 112 -4.69 -22.12 0.84
N ARG A 113 -4.44 -21.35 -0.23
CA ARG A 113 -3.75 -21.80 -1.44
C ARG A 113 -2.24 -21.57 -1.37
N ILE A 114 -1.75 -20.73 -0.46
CA ILE A 114 -0.36 -20.27 -0.43
C ILE A 114 0.46 -21.13 0.54
N SER A 115 1.71 -21.44 0.17
CA SER A 115 2.71 -22.05 1.04
C SER A 115 4.12 -21.80 0.49
N PRO A 116 5.21 -22.07 1.25
CA PRO A 116 6.57 -22.08 0.69
C PRO A 116 6.69 -22.90 -0.61
N ARG A 117 6.06 -24.07 -0.67
CA ARG A 117 6.10 -24.92 -1.88
C ARG A 117 5.15 -24.48 -3.01
N ARG A 118 4.31 -23.48 -2.76
CA ARG A 118 3.29 -22.99 -3.70
C ARG A 118 3.05 -21.50 -3.43
N PRO A 119 4.04 -20.63 -3.70
CA PRO A 119 3.87 -19.19 -3.51
C PRO A 119 2.75 -18.63 -4.38
N ARG A 120 2.19 -17.50 -3.97
CA ARG A 120 1.36 -16.65 -4.83
C ARG A 120 2.29 -15.83 -5.73
N ALA A 121 1.93 -15.71 -6.99
CA ALA A 121 2.57 -14.76 -7.90
C ALA A 121 1.84 -13.43 -7.89
N LEU A 122 2.61 -12.34 -7.94
CA LEU A 122 2.16 -10.99 -8.18
C LEU A 122 2.85 -10.48 -9.44
N TYR A 123 2.09 -9.86 -10.33
CA TYR A 123 2.58 -9.16 -11.51
C TYR A 123 2.08 -7.72 -11.41
N PHE A 124 2.84 -6.75 -11.92
CA PHE A 124 2.44 -5.36 -11.87
C PHE A 124 2.98 -4.54 -13.02
N ASN A 125 2.23 -3.50 -13.38
CA ASN A 125 2.75 -2.33 -14.09
C ASN A 125 2.56 -1.11 -13.19
N ASP A 126 2.59 0.09 -13.76
CA ASP A 126 2.50 1.33 -12.98
C ASP A 126 1.18 1.48 -12.19
N ASP A 127 0.08 0.94 -12.70
CA ASP A 127 -1.27 1.19 -12.19
C ASP A 127 -2.04 -0.06 -11.75
N VAL A 128 -1.58 -1.26 -12.15
CA VAL A 128 -2.30 -2.53 -11.93
C VAL A 128 -1.40 -3.55 -11.26
N TYR A 129 -1.97 -4.27 -10.29
CA TYR A 129 -1.36 -5.39 -9.59
C TYR A 129 -2.25 -6.63 -9.73
N VAL A 130 -1.71 -7.71 -10.28
CA VAL A 130 -2.43 -8.95 -10.56
C VAL A 130 -1.87 -10.08 -9.71
N GLY A 131 -2.73 -10.71 -8.90
CA GLY A 131 -2.40 -11.84 -8.06
C GLY A 131 -2.91 -13.16 -8.61
N TYR A 132 -2.02 -14.16 -8.63
CA TYR A 132 -2.31 -15.52 -9.03
C TYR A 132 -1.91 -16.53 -7.95
N CYS A 133 -2.86 -17.35 -7.52
CA CYS A 133 -2.59 -18.54 -6.72
C CYS A 133 -2.79 -19.79 -7.59
N GLN A 134 -1.85 -20.72 -7.52
CA GLN A 134 -2.04 -22.04 -8.14
C GLN A 134 -3.30 -22.72 -7.57
N HIS A 135 -4.15 -23.22 -8.47
CA HIS A 135 -5.47 -23.78 -8.13
C HIS A 135 -6.37 -22.81 -7.35
N GLY A 136 -6.18 -21.51 -7.54
CA GLY A 136 -7.08 -20.47 -7.05
C GLY A 136 -8.36 -20.42 -7.88
N ASP A 137 -9.46 -20.08 -7.22
CA ASP A 137 -10.78 -19.97 -7.87
C ASP A 137 -10.92 -18.63 -8.62
N VAL A 138 -10.08 -17.65 -8.28
CA VAL A 138 -10.06 -16.30 -8.84
C VAL A 138 -8.63 -15.78 -9.07
N LEU A 139 -8.49 -14.87 -10.04
CA LEU A 139 -7.43 -13.87 -10.03
C LEU A 139 -7.82 -12.71 -9.13
N GLU A 140 -6.84 -12.14 -8.43
CA GLU A 140 -7.00 -10.98 -7.57
C GLU A 140 -6.42 -9.75 -8.27
N PHE A 141 -7.09 -8.60 -8.20
CA PHE A 141 -6.60 -7.36 -8.79
C PHE A 141 -6.63 -6.24 -7.76
N ALA A 142 -5.63 -5.39 -7.83
CA ALA A 142 -5.69 -4.05 -7.29
C ALA A 142 -5.32 -3.09 -8.42
N SER A 143 -6.09 -2.02 -8.60
CA SER A 143 -5.90 -1.05 -9.69
C SER A 143 -5.98 0.35 -9.13
N THR A 144 -5.14 1.27 -9.60
CA THR A 144 -5.16 2.65 -9.15
C THR A 144 -6.21 3.45 -9.92
N ASP A 145 -7.21 3.99 -9.21
CA ASP A 145 -8.12 5.01 -9.73
C ASP A 145 -7.63 6.41 -9.32
N ALA A 146 -7.63 7.32 -10.28
CA ALA A 146 -7.07 8.66 -10.12
C ALA A 146 -7.79 9.52 -9.05
N LYS A 147 -9.04 9.20 -8.69
CA LYS A 147 -9.83 9.91 -7.67
C LYS A 147 -10.13 9.07 -6.45
N GLN A 148 -10.20 7.75 -6.59
CA GLN A 148 -10.66 6.84 -5.53
C GLN A 148 -9.53 6.01 -4.90
N GLY A 149 -8.30 6.10 -5.43
CA GLY A 149 -7.17 5.34 -4.91
C GLY A 149 -7.22 3.88 -5.35
N ALA A 150 -6.75 2.97 -4.49
CA ALA A 150 -6.70 1.55 -4.84
C ALA A 150 -8.10 0.93 -4.91
N ILE A 151 -8.48 0.37 -6.06
CA ILE A 151 -9.71 -0.39 -6.26
C ILE A 151 -9.39 -1.88 -6.41
N PHE A 152 -10.14 -2.73 -5.71
CA PHE A 152 -9.89 -4.17 -5.69
C PHE A 152 -10.94 -4.93 -6.48
N TYR A 153 -10.50 -5.91 -7.27
CA TYR A 153 -11.38 -6.77 -8.07
C TYR A 153 -10.99 -8.24 -7.95
N THR A 154 -11.92 -9.11 -8.31
CA THR A 154 -11.63 -10.51 -8.59
C THR A 154 -12.16 -10.90 -9.96
N LEU A 155 -11.50 -11.85 -10.62
CA LEU A 155 -11.96 -12.47 -11.86
C LEU A 155 -12.02 -13.99 -11.67
N SER A 156 -13.17 -14.60 -11.91
CA SER A 156 -13.30 -16.06 -11.83
C SER A 156 -12.45 -16.75 -12.90
N GLN A 157 -11.75 -17.81 -12.50
CA GLN A 157 -10.98 -18.66 -13.42
C GLN A 157 -11.83 -19.75 -14.10
N SER A 158 -13.15 -19.78 -13.86
CA SER A 158 -14.06 -20.76 -14.43
C SER A 158 -14.43 -20.42 -15.88
N VAL A 159 -14.15 -21.33 -16.82
CA VAL A 159 -14.58 -21.24 -18.23
C VAL A 159 -16.06 -21.52 -18.46
N LYS A 160 -16.84 -21.79 -17.40
CA LYS A 160 -18.28 -22.06 -17.50
C LYS A 160 -19.14 -20.80 -17.64
N LYS A 161 -18.57 -19.64 -17.36
CA LYS A 161 -19.22 -18.33 -17.44
C LYS A 161 -18.30 -17.39 -18.19
N GLU A 162 -18.89 -16.33 -18.74
CA GLU A 162 -18.12 -15.24 -19.31
C GLU A 162 -17.25 -14.59 -18.21
N PRO A 163 -16.03 -14.17 -18.55
CA PRO A 163 -15.13 -13.53 -17.61
C PRO A 163 -15.69 -12.16 -17.18
N GLU A 164 -15.89 -12.00 -15.87
CA GLU A 164 -16.44 -10.76 -15.27
C GLU A 164 -15.54 -10.31 -14.11
N PHE A 165 -15.14 -9.03 -14.15
CA PHE A 165 -14.43 -8.40 -13.04
C PHE A 165 -15.42 -7.95 -11.97
N VAL A 166 -15.33 -8.53 -10.78
CA VAL A 166 -16.19 -8.20 -9.64
C VAL A 166 -15.44 -7.32 -8.66
N ARG A 167 -15.88 -6.07 -8.52
CA ARG A 167 -15.34 -5.10 -7.54
C ARG A 167 -15.63 -5.56 -6.11
N ASP A 168 -14.59 -5.57 -5.27
CA ASP A 168 -14.74 -5.84 -3.84
C ASP A 168 -15.55 -4.72 -3.15
N ARG A 169 -16.43 -5.11 -2.24
CA ARG A 169 -17.32 -4.20 -1.50
C ARG A 169 -16.92 -4.07 -0.04
N GLY A 170 -15.64 -4.24 0.30
CA GLY A 170 -15.08 -3.95 1.63
C GLY A 170 -14.29 -5.09 2.26
N GLY A 171 -14.28 -6.29 1.69
CA GLY A 171 -13.50 -7.42 2.22
C GLY A 171 -12.00 -7.11 2.23
N CYS A 172 -11.50 -6.50 1.15
CA CYS A 172 -10.09 -6.12 1.02
C CYS A 172 -9.74 -4.93 1.91
N LEU A 173 -10.67 -4.00 2.13
CA LEU A 173 -10.44 -2.79 2.93
C LEU A 173 -10.11 -3.09 4.39
N SER A 174 -10.50 -4.26 4.93
CA SER A 174 -10.11 -4.71 6.27
C SER A 174 -8.59 -4.70 6.50
N CYS A 175 -7.80 -4.92 5.45
CA CYS A 175 -6.34 -4.89 5.49
C CYS A 175 -5.75 -3.74 4.67
N HIS A 176 -6.46 -3.30 3.63
CA HIS A 176 -6.01 -2.30 2.66
C HIS A 176 -6.47 -0.87 2.97
N ALA A 177 -7.19 -0.63 4.06
CA ALA A 177 -7.48 0.70 4.58
C ALA A 177 -7.05 0.78 6.05
N SER A 178 -5.74 0.99 6.27
CA SER A 178 -5.14 1.03 7.61
C SER A 178 -4.01 2.06 7.68
N SER A 179 -3.41 2.23 8.84
CA SER A 179 -2.22 3.10 8.98
C SER A 179 -1.06 2.67 8.06
N ARG A 180 -0.98 1.39 7.68
CA ARG A 180 0.03 0.87 6.74
C ARG A 180 -0.17 1.33 5.29
N THR A 181 -1.37 1.81 4.99
CA THR A 181 -1.75 2.38 3.69
C THR A 181 -2.08 3.86 3.82
N GLN A 182 -1.49 4.53 4.83
CA GLN A 182 -1.68 5.96 5.10
C GLN A 182 -3.16 6.34 5.37
N ASN A 183 -3.92 5.39 5.91
CA ASN A 183 -5.36 5.49 6.23
C ASN A 183 -6.27 5.72 5.02
N VAL A 184 -5.83 5.34 3.82
CA VAL A 184 -6.66 5.30 2.61
C VAL A 184 -6.74 3.88 2.05
N PRO A 185 -7.76 3.55 1.22
CA PRO A 185 -7.73 2.36 0.37
C PRO A 185 -6.45 2.38 -0.47
N GLY A 186 -5.55 1.46 -0.17
CA GLY A 186 -4.19 1.53 -0.66
C GLY A 186 -3.48 0.18 -0.75
N PHE A 187 -2.25 0.25 -1.21
CA PHE A 187 -1.40 -0.90 -1.49
C PHE A 187 -0.38 -1.09 -0.36
N LEU A 188 0.07 -2.32 -0.16
CA LEU A 188 1.12 -2.59 0.83
C LEU A 188 1.94 -3.81 0.44
N VAL A 189 3.25 -3.69 0.60
CA VAL A 189 4.19 -4.81 0.64
C VAL A 189 4.54 -5.05 2.09
N ARG A 190 4.39 -6.30 2.56
CA ARG A 190 4.69 -6.67 3.94
C ARG A 190 5.85 -7.65 4.00
N SER A 191 6.83 -7.33 4.82
CA SER A 191 7.87 -8.25 5.25
C SER A 191 7.50 -8.85 6.63
N VAL A 192 7.60 -10.17 6.74
CA VAL A 192 7.21 -10.94 7.93
C VAL A 192 8.18 -12.07 8.21
N PHE A 193 8.29 -12.46 9.48
CA PHE A 193 8.88 -13.74 9.86
C PHE A 193 7.89 -14.87 9.55
N ALA A 194 8.08 -15.57 8.44
CA ALA A 194 7.17 -16.64 8.01
C ALA A 194 7.66 -18.03 8.47
N ASP A 195 6.79 -18.81 9.10
CA ASP A 195 7.10 -20.19 9.51
C ASP A 195 7.13 -21.18 8.32
N ALA A 196 7.44 -22.46 8.59
CA ALA A 196 7.49 -23.50 7.56
C ALA A 196 6.15 -23.78 6.85
N ALA A 197 5.03 -23.30 7.40
CA ALA A 197 3.72 -23.35 6.77
C ALA A 197 3.34 -22.04 6.06
N GLY A 198 4.26 -21.07 6.01
CA GLY A 198 4.07 -19.72 5.45
C GLY A 198 3.28 -18.78 6.37
N ARG A 199 3.03 -19.13 7.63
CA ARG A 199 2.24 -18.29 8.55
C ARG A 199 3.14 -17.19 9.15
N PRO A 200 2.69 -15.93 9.16
CA PRO A 200 3.41 -14.86 9.86
C PRO A 200 3.48 -15.12 11.36
N LYS A 201 4.68 -15.09 11.94
CA LYS A 201 4.90 -15.08 13.40
C LYS A 201 4.70 -13.67 13.93
N LEU A 202 3.45 -13.30 14.19
CA LEU A 202 3.10 -11.91 14.55
C LEU A 202 3.83 -11.37 15.80
N GLY A 203 4.18 -12.24 16.75
CA GLY A 203 4.97 -11.87 17.94
C GLY A 203 6.40 -11.41 17.63
N SER A 204 6.91 -11.72 16.44
CA SER A 204 8.24 -11.34 15.95
C SER A 204 8.25 -9.98 15.24
N GLY A 205 7.10 -9.31 15.14
CA GLY A 205 6.95 -8.09 14.37
C GLY A 205 6.60 -8.30 12.90
N THR A 206 6.29 -7.20 12.22
CA THR A 206 6.00 -7.14 10.79
C THR A 206 6.34 -5.74 10.30
N PHE A 207 6.87 -5.66 9.08
CA PHE A 207 7.28 -4.41 8.46
C PHE A 207 6.37 -4.12 7.26
N THR A 208 5.98 -2.85 7.10
CA THR A 208 5.53 -2.34 5.80
C THR A 208 6.79 -1.93 5.07
N THR A 209 7.06 -2.54 3.93
CA THR A 209 8.30 -2.33 3.20
C THR A 209 8.11 -1.27 2.11
N ASP A 210 9.09 -0.37 2.01
CA ASP A 210 9.18 0.70 1.02
C ASP A 210 10.65 1.13 0.81
N HIS A 211 10.88 2.20 0.04
CA HIS A 211 12.25 2.66 -0.28
C HIS A 211 13.08 3.10 0.94
N SER A 212 12.45 3.50 2.05
CA SER A 212 13.13 3.92 3.29
C SER A 212 13.50 2.75 4.19
N SER A 213 12.93 1.57 3.95
CA SER A 213 13.09 0.41 4.81
C SER A 213 14.55 -0.08 4.82
N PRO A 214 15.15 -0.38 5.98
CA PRO A 214 16.45 -1.04 6.05
C PRO A 214 16.46 -2.33 5.23
N PHE A 215 17.54 -2.58 4.49
CA PHE A 215 17.62 -3.75 3.60
C PHE A 215 17.42 -5.09 4.36
N GLU A 216 17.88 -5.15 5.61
CA GLU A 216 17.79 -6.33 6.49
C GLU A 216 16.39 -6.69 7.00
N ASP A 217 15.43 -5.77 6.84
CA ASP A 217 14.03 -5.94 7.18
C ASP A 217 13.17 -6.27 5.96
N ARG A 218 13.73 -6.29 4.74
CA ARG A 218 12.97 -6.47 3.51
C ARG A 218 12.67 -7.93 3.19
N TRP A 219 11.52 -8.15 2.55
CA TRP A 219 11.11 -9.37 1.84
C TRP A 219 10.95 -10.66 2.66
N GLY A 220 10.78 -10.58 3.97
CA GLY A 220 10.44 -11.73 4.79
C GLY A 220 9.12 -12.34 4.36
N GLY A 221 9.10 -13.64 4.04
CA GLY A 221 7.92 -14.30 3.49
C GLY A 221 7.77 -14.18 1.97
N TRP A 222 8.79 -13.69 1.27
CA TRP A 222 8.89 -13.60 -0.18
C TRP A 222 10.07 -14.42 -0.69
N TYR A 223 9.97 -14.85 -1.94
CA TYR A 223 11.12 -15.32 -2.70
C TYR A 223 11.75 -14.14 -3.45
N VAL A 224 13.07 -14.15 -3.59
CA VAL A 224 13.87 -13.06 -4.18
C VAL A 224 14.94 -13.68 -5.05
N THR A 225 15.03 -13.27 -6.31
CA THR A 225 16.11 -13.65 -7.23
C THR A 225 16.90 -12.42 -7.67
N GLY A 226 18.22 -12.53 -7.69
CA GLY A 226 19.16 -11.45 -8.00
C GLY A 226 20.28 -11.32 -6.97
N THR A 227 21.27 -10.49 -7.30
CA THR A 227 22.44 -10.24 -6.45
C THR A 227 22.35 -8.88 -5.77
N HIS A 228 22.93 -8.77 -4.58
CA HIS A 228 22.95 -7.58 -3.73
C HIS A 228 24.22 -7.53 -2.85
N GLY A 229 25.26 -8.25 -3.28
CA GLY A 229 26.58 -8.28 -2.67
C GLY A 229 26.55 -8.67 -1.19
N SER A 230 27.09 -7.79 -0.35
CA SER A 230 27.24 -7.97 1.10
C SER A 230 26.00 -7.58 1.93
N MET A 231 25.03 -6.88 1.35
CA MET A 231 23.77 -6.58 2.03
C MET A 231 22.99 -7.86 2.31
N ARG A 232 22.09 -7.86 3.31
CA ARG A 232 21.28 -9.03 3.66
C ARG A 232 19.84 -8.65 3.87
N HIS A 233 18.91 -9.53 3.50
CA HIS A 233 17.47 -9.35 3.60
C HIS A 233 16.80 -10.60 4.20
N MET A 234 15.48 -10.56 4.42
CA MET A 234 14.72 -11.67 5.01
C MET A 234 14.11 -12.64 3.97
N GLY A 235 14.15 -12.30 2.68
CA GLY A 235 13.67 -13.14 1.59
C GLY A 235 14.37 -14.50 1.49
N ASN A 236 13.69 -15.47 0.87
CA ASN A 236 14.14 -16.86 0.67
C ASN A 236 14.31 -17.72 1.94
N VAL A 237 14.11 -17.15 3.14
CA VAL A 237 14.35 -17.85 4.42
C VAL A 237 13.05 -18.20 5.14
N ILE A 238 13.01 -19.41 5.71
CA ILE A 238 11.92 -19.86 6.60
C ILE A 238 12.35 -19.63 8.06
N CYS A 239 11.50 -18.96 8.84
CA CYS A 239 11.71 -18.74 10.26
C CYS A 239 11.34 -19.99 11.06
N THR A 240 12.32 -20.86 11.32
CA THR A 240 12.15 -22.08 12.12
C THR A 240 12.35 -21.86 13.63
N ASP A 241 13.11 -20.84 14.03
CA ASP A 241 13.47 -20.59 15.43
C ASP A 241 12.41 -19.78 16.19
N GLU A 242 12.17 -20.15 17.45
CA GLU A 242 11.38 -19.37 18.41
C GLU A 242 12.08 -18.06 18.80
N ALA A 243 13.42 -18.00 18.78
CA ALA A 243 14.22 -16.83 19.13
C ALA A 243 14.30 -15.74 18.04
N HIS A 244 13.57 -15.90 16.92
CA HIS A 244 13.52 -14.94 15.81
C HIS A 244 14.86 -14.72 15.08
N LEU A 245 15.83 -15.61 15.28
CA LEU A 245 17.07 -15.62 14.52
C LEU A 245 16.78 -16.14 13.11
N LEU A 246 16.98 -15.28 12.12
CA LEU A 246 16.81 -15.59 10.71
C LEU A 246 18.20 -15.75 10.08
N ASP A 247 18.47 -16.92 9.50
CA ASP A 247 19.69 -17.16 8.72
C ASP A 247 19.60 -16.48 7.35
N ARG A 248 19.84 -15.17 7.33
CA ARG A 248 19.78 -14.34 6.12
C ARG A 248 20.84 -14.70 5.09
N GLU A 249 21.96 -15.31 5.51
CA GLU A 249 23.01 -15.75 4.58
C GLU A 249 22.49 -16.82 3.62
N SER A 250 21.70 -17.76 4.14
CA SER A 250 21.17 -18.88 3.34
C SER A 250 20.24 -18.46 2.19
N GLY A 251 19.65 -17.27 2.28
CA GLY A 251 18.71 -16.72 1.29
C GLY A 251 19.30 -15.64 0.40
N ALA A 252 20.56 -15.25 0.60
CA ALA A 252 21.20 -14.16 -0.14
C ALA A 252 21.66 -14.60 -1.53
N ASN A 253 21.77 -13.63 -2.45
CA ASN A 253 22.32 -13.77 -3.81
C ASN A 253 21.87 -15.05 -4.56
N GLN A 254 20.55 -15.27 -4.66
CA GLN A 254 19.98 -16.44 -5.34
C GLN A 254 19.65 -16.09 -6.80
N ASP A 255 20.14 -16.85 -7.76
CA ASP A 255 19.84 -16.61 -9.18
C ASP A 255 18.57 -17.36 -9.66
N ASP A 256 18.20 -18.43 -8.96
CA ASP A 256 17.04 -19.27 -9.26
C ASP A 256 16.26 -19.67 -8.00
N LEU A 257 15.10 -20.29 -8.20
CA LEU A 257 14.22 -20.74 -7.12
C LEU A 257 13.88 -22.24 -7.16
N GLU A 258 14.54 -23.01 -8.02
CA GLU A 258 14.19 -24.42 -8.27
C GLU A 258 14.39 -25.30 -7.03
N SER A 259 15.33 -24.90 -6.17
CA SER A 259 15.59 -25.58 -4.89
C SER A 259 14.45 -25.40 -3.87
N TYR A 260 13.61 -24.37 -4.02
CA TYR A 260 12.54 -24.06 -3.06
C TYR A 260 11.19 -24.67 -3.47
N PHE A 261 10.84 -24.63 -4.76
CA PHE A 261 9.59 -25.15 -5.31
C PHE A 261 9.69 -25.38 -6.83
N ARG A 262 8.63 -25.96 -7.43
CA ARG A 262 8.56 -26.19 -8.88
C ARG A 262 8.24 -24.89 -9.62
N THR A 263 9.25 -24.26 -10.18
CA THR A 263 9.17 -22.96 -10.85
C THR A 263 8.38 -23.01 -12.16
N GLU A 264 8.31 -24.17 -12.81
CA GLU A 264 7.57 -24.34 -14.07
C GLU A 264 6.06 -24.15 -13.89
N SER A 265 5.55 -24.17 -12.66
CA SER A 265 4.15 -23.87 -12.35
C SER A 265 3.78 -22.38 -12.42
N TYR A 266 4.71 -21.52 -12.83
CA TYR A 266 4.55 -20.06 -12.96
C TYR A 266 4.85 -19.60 -14.40
N LEU A 267 4.53 -18.35 -14.74
CA LEU A 267 4.80 -17.81 -16.07
C LEU A 267 6.29 -17.50 -16.27
N THR A 268 6.99 -17.14 -15.20
CA THR A 268 8.46 -17.07 -15.16
C THR A 268 8.99 -17.80 -13.92
N PRO A 269 10.26 -18.25 -13.91
CA PRO A 269 10.84 -18.90 -12.74
C PRO A 269 11.41 -17.91 -11.70
N HIS A 270 11.25 -16.60 -11.91
CA HIS A 270 11.96 -15.56 -11.16
C HIS A 270 11.04 -14.76 -10.22
N SER A 271 11.67 -14.08 -9.26
CA SER A 271 11.06 -13.10 -8.36
C SER A 271 12.04 -11.94 -8.17
N ASP A 272 12.14 -11.10 -9.19
CA ASP A 272 13.27 -10.19 -9.39
C ASP A 272 13.42 -9.14 -8.26
N ILE A 273 14.63 -9.00 -7.73
CA ILE A 273 14.95 -8.07 -6.65
C ILE A 273 14.72 -6.60 -7.04
N VAL A 274 14.99 -6.22 -8.29
CA VAL A 274 14.75 -4.85 -8.77
C VAL A 274 13.25 -4.61 -8.93
N ALA A 275 12.49 -5.62 -9.39
CA ALA A 275 11.03 -5.54 -9.43
C ALA A 275 10.43 -5.36 -8.04
N LEU A 276 10.94 -6.06 -7.02
CA LEU A 276 10.51 -5.86 -5.63
C LEU A 276 10.80 -4.45 -5.11
N MET A 277 11.98 -3.89 -5.40
CA MET A 277 12.34 -2.52 -5.01
C MET A 277 11.48 -1.45 -5.68
N VAL A 278 11.10 -1.65 -6.96
CA VAL A 278 10.16 -0.76 -7.64
C VAL A 278 8.76 -0.92 -7.04
N LEU A 279 8.29 -2.15 -6.83
CA LEU A 279 6.98 -2.45 -6.27
C LEU A 279 6.76 -1.77 -4.90
N GLU A 280 7.72 -1.90 -3.98
CA GLU A 280 7.62 -1.33 -2.64
C GLU A 280 7.57 0.21 -2.66
N HIS A 281 8.37 0.87 -3.52
CA HIS A 281 8.29 2.31 -3.74
C HIS A 281 6.94 2.72 -4.35
N GLN A 282 6.54 2.06 -5.43
CA GLN A 282 5.33 2.36 -6.19
C GLN A 282 4.08 2.32 -5.30
N THR A 283 3.94 1.28 -4.48
CA THR A 283 2.76 1.09 -3.62
C THR A 283 2.56 2.24 -2.63
N GLN A 284 3.62 2.71 -1.99
CA GLN A 284 3.53 3.77 -0.99
C GLN A 284 3.43 5.17 -1.62
N MET A 285 3.99 5.40 -2.81
CA MET A 285 3.77 6.65 -3.53
C MET A 285 2.30 6.79 -3.97
N HIS A 286 1.68 5.72 -4.49
CA HIS A 286 0.24 5.70 -4.78
C HIS A 286 -0.61 6.02 -3.54
N ASN A 287 -0.23 5.47 -2.38
CA ASN A 287 -0.90 5.78 -1.12
C ASN A 287 -0.75 7.26 -0.75
N ALA A 288 0.44 7.85 -0.92
CA ALA A 288 0.70 9.25 -0.62
C ALA A 288 -0.14 10.20 -1.50
N ILE A 289 -0.21 9.91 -2.80
CA ILE A 289 -1.06 10.67 -3.75
C ILE A 289 -2.53 10.55 -3.35
N THR A 290 -3.01 9.33 -3.07
CA THR A 290 -4.40 9.09 -2.67
C THR A 290 -4.74 9.79 -1.36
N ALA A 291 -3.85 9.72 -0.36
CA ALA A 291 -4.02 10.40 0.92
C ALA A 291 -4.12 11.92 0.75
N ALA A 292 -3.30 12.52 -0.11
CA ALA A 292 -3.38 13.94 -0.43
C ALA A 292 -4.66 14.32 -1.17
N ASN A 293 -5.12 13.47 -2.10
CA ASN A 293 -6.40 13.64 -2.80
C ASN A 293 -7.58 13.66 -1.80
N PHE A 294 -7.65 12.65 -0.94
CA PHE A 294 -8.74 12.48 0.01
C PHE A 294 -8.76 13.61 1.04
N GLU A 295 -7.61 13.88 1.66
CA GLU A 295 -7.48 14.91 2.69
C GLU A 295 -7.87 16.28 2.14
N THR A 296 -7.47 16.60 0.91
CA THR A 296 -7.82 17.88 0.28
C THR A 296 -9.31 17.98 0.00
N ARG A 297 -9.93 16.96 -0.59
CA ARG A 297 -11.38 16.95 -0.85
C ARG A 297 -12.19 17.07 0.44
N GLN A 298 -11.81 16.32 1.48
CA GLN A 298 -12.44 16.38 2.79
C GLN A 298 -12.26 17.75 3.45
N ALA A 299 -11.05 18.32 3.41
CA ALA A 299 -10.77 19.64 3.95
C ALA A 299 -11.59 20.75 3.27
N LEU A 300 -11.70 20.71 1.93
CA LEU A 300 -12.52 21.65 1.17
C LEU A 300 -14.00 21.47 1.47
N HIS A 301 -14.50 20.23 1.47
CA HIS A 301 -15.89 19.93 1.77
C HIS A 301 -16.29 20.46 3.16
N GLN A 302 -15.48 20.19 4.18
CA GLN A 302 -15.70 20.70 5.53
C GLN A 302 -15.60 22.23 5.60
N SER A 303 -14.67 22.84 4.84
CA SER A 303 -14.54 24.30 4.76
C SER A 303 -15.80 24.95 4.18
N TYR A 304 -16.33 24.42 3.08
CA TYR A 304 -17.50 24.96 2.40
C TYR A 304 -18.79 24.77 3.22
N GLN A 305 -18.96 23.61 3.87
CA GLN A 305 -20.06 23.43 4.84
C GLN A 305 -20.01 24.44 5.97
N MET A 306 -18.81 24.76 6.47
CA MET A 306 -18.64 25.76 7.52
C MET A 306 -18.88 27.19 7.01
N ASN A 307 -18.60 27.47 5.73
CA ASN A 307 -18.89 28.77 5.14
C ASN A 307 -20.40 29.04 5.12
N GLU A 308 -21.21 28.04 4.77
CA GLU A 308 -22.68 28.14 4.82
C GLU A 308 -23.18 28.42 6.25
N LEU A 309 -22.64 27.70 7.25
CA LEU A 309 -23.05 27.86 8.65
C LEU A 309 -22.62 29.19 9.29
N LEU A 310 -21.51 29.77 8.81
CA LEU A 310 -20.93 31.00 9.36
C LEU A 310 -21.16 32.22 8.45
N GLU A 311 -22.01 32.09 7.42
CA GLU A 311 -22.32 33.14 6.44
C GLU A 311 -21.07 33.77 5.81
N ARG A 312 -20.10 32.92 5.43
CA ARG A 312 -18.88 33.32 4.72
C ARG A 312 -19.03 33.13 3.20
N GLU A 313 -18.13 33.72 2.44
CA GLU A 313 -18.03 33.49 0.99
C GLU A 313 -17.95 31.99 0.68
N PRO A 314 -18.73 31.47 -0.30
CA PRO A 314 -18.82 30.03 -0.57
C PRO A 314 -17.45 29.38 -0.81
N ASP A 315 -16.60 30.05 -1.59
CA ASP A 315 -15.28 29.53 -2.01
C ASP A 315 -14.16 29.82 -0.98
N PHE A 316 -14.48 30.36 0.19
CA PHE A 316 -13.48 30.65 1.22
C PHE A 316 -12.83 29.37 1.76
N ILE A 317 -11.53 29.22 1.56
CA ILE A 317 -10.76 28.12 2.14
C ILE A 317 -10.26 28.57 3.52
N SER A 318 -10.78 27.91 4.57
CA SER A 318 -10.39 28.18 5.95
C SER A 318 -8.91 27.92 6.20
N GLU A 319 -8.32 28.60 7.19
CA GLU A 319 -6.92 28.39 7.57
C GLU A 319 -6.65 26.93 7.99
N SER A 320 -7.61 26.28 8.64
CA SER A 320 -7.51 24.86 9.01
C SER A 320 -7.45 23.96 7.77
N ALA A 321 -8.28 24.22 6.75
CA ALA A 321 -8.21 23.50 5.49
C ALA A 321 -6.86 23.75 4.79
N THR A 322 -6.41 25.01 4.72
CA THR A 322 -5.10 25.35 4.14
C THR A 322 -3.95 24.59 4.80
N ARG A 323 -3.89 24.54 6.15
CA ARG A 323 -2.83 23.79 6.86
C ARG A 323 -2.85 22.29 6.57
N ARG A 324 -4.03 21.69 6.47
CA ARG A 324 -4.21 20.26 6.12
C ARG A 324 -3.70 19.95 4.71
N ILE A 325 -4.00 20.85 3.77
CA ILE A 325 -3.56 20.72 2.38
C ILE A 325 -2.04 20.90 2.28
N GLU A 326 -1.46 21.88 2.98
CA GLU A 326 0.01 22.07 3.05
C GLU A 326 0.71 20.83 3.59
N SER A 327 0.24 20.27 4.71
CA SER A 327 0.81 19.04 5.28
C SER A 327 0.70 17.84 4.35
N SER A 328 -0.35 17.79 3.52
CA SER A 328 -0.50 16.75 2.50
C SER A 328 0.46 16.93 1.33
N ALA A 329 0.66 18.17 0.87
CA ALA A 329 1.66 18.49 -0.14
C ALA A 329 3.07 18.11 0.32
N ASP A 330 3.43 18.44 1.56
CA ASP A 330 4.75 18.12 2.13
C ASP A 330 4.99 16.59 2.21
N ARG A 331 3.95 15.81 2.56
CA ARG A 331 4.04 14.34 2.58
C ARG A 331 4.26 13.75 1.19
N VAL A 332 3.51 14.24 0.19
CA VAL A 332 3.70 13.82 -1.21
C VAL A 332 5.11 14.16 -1.68
N LEU A 333 5.61 15.36 -1.40
CA LEU A 333 6.94 15.80 -1.83
C LEU A 333 8.07 14.97 -1.24
N LYS A 334 8.02 14.69 0.06
CA LYS A 334 9.04 13.85 0.71
C LYS A 334 9.12 12.48 0.07
N TYR A 335 7.96 11.85 -0.17
CA TYR A 335 7.93 10.54 -0.80
C TYR A 335 8.33 10.59 -2.29
N LEU A 336 7.87 11.63 -3.00
CA LEU A 336 8.19 11.88 -4.40
C LEU A 336 9.71 12.01 -4.58
N LEU A 337 10.39 12.74 -3.70
CA LEU A 337 11.82 13.01 -3.77
C LEU A 337 12.69 11.94 -3.08
N MET A 338 12.13 10.75 -2.81
CA MET A 338 12.87 9.63 -2.20
C MET A 338 13.57 10.03 -0.89
N CYS A 339 12.96 10.90 -0.08
CA CYS A 339 13.50 11.26 1.22
C CYS A 339 13.62 10.01 2.10
N ASP A 340 14.70 9.94 2.89
CA ASP A 340 15.00 8.81 3.77
C ASP A 340 15.22 7.47 3.05
N GLU A 341 15.46 7.47 1.73
CA GLU A 341 15.83 6.28 0.97
C GLU A 341 17.07 5.59 1.55
N PHE A 342 16.94 4.27 1.75
CA PHE A 342 18.05 3.44 2.19
C PHE A 342 19.18 3.50 1.16
N GLN A 343 20.35 3.99 1.60
CA GLN A 343 21.54 4.03 0.76
C GLN A 343 22.08 2.61 0.56
N LEU A 344 22.11 2.16 -0.69
CA LEU A 344 22.68 0.86 -1.03
C LEU A 344 24.19 0.88 -0.70
N THR A 345 24.66 -0.15 -0.01
CA THR A 345 26.08 -0.30 0.33
C THR A 345 26.82 -1.24 -0.61
N ASP A 346 26.12 -1.79 -1.59
CA ASP A 346 26.63 -2.72 -2.60
C ASP A 346 25.71 -2.73 -3.82
N SER A 347 26.22 -3.21 -4.96
CA SER A 347 25.46 -3.24 -6.21
C SER A 347 24.30 -4.25 -6.16
N VAL A 348 23.16 -3.85 -6.70
CA VAL A 348 21.97 -4.70 -6.87
C VAL A 348 21.79 -5.03 -8.35
N ALA A 349 21.53 -6.30 -8.66
CA ALA A 349 21.23 -6.73 -10.02
C ALA A 349 20.07 -7.74 -10.04
N GLY A 350 19.11 -7.48 -10.92
CA GLY A 350 17.98 -8.38 -11.21
C GLY A 350 18.40 -9.61 -12.01
N THR A 351 17.49 -10.58 -12.10
CA THR A 351 17.65 -11.84 -12.86
C THR A 351 16.83 -11.85 -14.15
N THR A 352 16.04 -10.81 -14.40
CA THR A 352 15.12 -10.70 -15.52
C THR A 352 15.40 -9.47 -16.39
N THR A 353 14.62 -9.30 -17.44
CA THR A 353 14.62 -8.08 -18.27
C THR A 353 13.91 -6.89 -17.63
N PHE A 354 13.38 -7.01 -16.40
CA PHE A 354 12.55 -5.99 -15.76
C PHE A 354 13.20 -4.62 -15.73
N ALA A 355 14.46 -4.52 -15.27
CA ALA A 355 15.16 -3.24 -15.17
C ALA A 355 15.26 -2.52 -16.54
N LYS A 356 15.52 -3.28 -17.61
CA LYS A 356 15.60 -2.75 -18.97
C LYS A 356 14.23 -2.33 -19.50
N GLU A 357 13.22 -3.19 -19.32
CA GLU A 357 11.84 -2.91 -19.74
C GLU A 357 11.30 -1.68 -19.03
N PHE A 358 11.42 -1.63 -17.70
CA PHE A 358 10.98 -0.50 -16.87
C PHE A 358 11.66 0.80 -17.28
N ALA A 359 12.99 0.81 -17.43
CA ALA A 359 13.72 2.02 -17.81
C ALA A 359 13.36 2.49 -19.24
N SER A 360 12.95 1.58 -20.14
CA SER A 360 12.56 1.95 -21.50
C SER A 360 11.21 2.68 -21.59
N LEU A 361 10.42 2.67 -20.51
CA LEU A 361 9.12 3.34 -20.43
C LEU A 361 9.24 4.82 -20.06
N GLY A 362 8.12 5.53 -20.20
CA GLY A 362 8.00 6.92 -19.77
C GLY A 362 8.69 7.93 -20.71
N PRO A 363 8.54 9.22 -20.41
CA PRO A 363 9.16 10.25 -21.21
C PRO A 363 10.67 10.34 -20.98
N ARG A 364 11.37 10.83 -22.00
CA ARG A 364 12.81 11.13 -21.97
C ARG A 364 13.03 12.55 -22.47
N ASP A 365 14.02 13.23 -21.91
CA ASP A 365 14.44 14.54 -22.39
C ASP A 365 15.31 14.44 -23.67
N SER A 366 15.82 15.57 -24.15
CA SER A 366 16.69 15.64 -25.33
C SER A 366 18.04 14.95 -25.14
N GLU A 367 18.50 14.78 -23.90
CA GLU A 367 19.72 14.03 -23.54
C GLU A 367 19.44 12.54 -23.33
N GLN A 368 18.22 12.08 -23.58
CA GLN A 368 17.76 10.72 -23.33
C GLN A 368 17.77 10.32 -21.85
N ARG A 369 17.63 11.26 -20.91
CA ARG A 369 17.49 10.99 -19.47
C ARG A 369 16.02 10.79 -19.11
N SER A 370 15.74 9.92 -18.13
CA SER A 370 14.39 9.66 -17.60
C SER A 370 14.39 9.50 -16.09
N LEU A 371 13.30 9.89 -15.42
CA LEU A 371 13.07 9.56 -14.00
C LEU A 371 12.96 8.05 -13.71
N ARG A 372 12.91 7.21 -14.75
CA ARG A 372 12.99 5.75 -14.64
C ARG A 372 14.38 5.17 -14.75
N ASP A 373 15.39 5.98 -15.07
CA ASP A 373 16.75 5.48 -15.19
C ASP A 373 17.26 5.05 -13.80
N PHE A 374 17.79 3.83 -13.75
CA PHE A 374 18.26 3.21 -12.51
C PHE A 374 19.71 3.59 -12.17
N ASP A 375 20.02 3.56 -10.87
CA ASP A 375 21.39 3.61 -10.35
C ASP A 375 21.83 2.20 -9.91
N LEU A 376 21.09 1.59 -8.98
CA LEU A 376 21.33 0.25 -8.38
C LEU A 376 22.71 0.03 -7.74
N GLU A 377 23.53 1.06 -7.61
CA GLU A 377 24.83 0.99 -6.92
C GLU A 377 24.74 1.62 -5.54
N THR A 378 24.06 2.76 -5.43
CA THR A 378 23.92 3.57 -4.23
C THR A 378 22.46 3.87 -3.88
N ARG A 379 21.54 3.75 -4.85
CA ARG A 379 20.09 4.04 -4.71
C ARG A 379 19.27 3.31 -5.78
N LEU A 380 17.94 3.40 -5.70
CA LEU A 380 17.06 2.81 -6.70
C LEU A 380 17.15 3.58 -8.03
N PHE A 381 16.67 4.82 -8.06
CA PHE A 381 16.64 5.65 -9.26
C PHE A 381 17.84 6.60 -9.32
N ARG A 382 18.43 6.75 -10.50
CA ARG A 382 19.53 7.70 -10.75
C ARG A 382 19.11 9.13 -10.41
N TYR A 383 17.87 9.47 -10.74
CA TYR A 383 17.25 10.75 -10.41
C TYR A 383 16.23 10.49 -9.29
N PRO A 384 16.52 10.84 -8.02
CA PRO A 384 15.64 10.57 -6.87
C PRO A 384 14.37 11.47 -6.88
N CYS A 385 13.53 11.25 -7.88
CA CYS A 385 12.22 11.84 -8.07
C CYS A 385 11.35 10.75 -8.71
N SER A 386 10.27 10.33 -8.03
CA SER A 386 9.43 9.22 -8.46
C SER A 386 8.83 9.48 -9.85
N TYR A 387 8.94 8.49 -10.73
CA TYR A 387 8.29 8.47 -12.04
C TYR A 387 6.75 8.57 -11.95
N LEU A 388 6.16 8.31 -10.78
CA LEU A 388 4.71 8.44 -10.58
C LEU A 388 4.22 9.90 -10.55
N ILE A 389 5.11 10.89 -10.66
CA ILE A 389 4.70 12.26 -11.01
C ILE A 389 3.94 12.30 -12.36
N TYR A 390 4.23 11.39 -13.29
CA TYR A 390 3.53 11.27 -14.57
C TYR A 390 2.24 10.43 -14.50
N SER A 391 1.83 9.94 -13.33
CA SER A 391 0.63 9.11 -13.21
C SER A 391 -0.65 9.92 -13.37
N ASP A 392 -1.71 9.28 -13.88
CA ASP A 392 -3.06 9.85 -13.93
C ASP A 392 -3.53 10.31 -12.53
N SER A 393 -3.13 9.58 -11.48
CA SER A 393 -3.45 9.91 -10.09
C SER A 393 -2.81 11.20 -9.62
N PHE A 394 -1.55 11.46 -9.97
CA PHE A 394 -0.89 12.73 -9.67
C PHE A 394 -1.54 13.88 -10.44
N ALA A 395 -1.78 13.67 -11.75
CA ALA A 395 -2.43 14.66 -12.60
C ALA A 395 -3.84 15.03 -12.10
N ALA A 396 -4.59 14.06 -11.57
CA ALA A 396 -5.95 14.25 -11.06
C ALA A 396 -6.05 14.75 -9.61
N LEU A 397 -4.91 15.04 -8.94
CA LEU A 397 -4.93 15.70 -7.64
C LEU A 397 -5.76 17.00 -7.68
N PRO A 398 -6.52 17.33 -6.62
CA PRO A 398 -7.17 18.63 -6.51
C PRO A 398 -6.16 19.76 -6.70
N VAL A 399 -6.55 20.80 -7.45
CA VAL A 399 -5.66 21.88 -7.87
C VAL A 399 -4.96 22.55 -6.68
N GLU A 400 -5.64 22.60 -5.54
CA GLU A 400 -5.17 23.19 -4.30
C GLU A 400 -3.93 22.46 -3.76
N VAL A 401 -3.89 21.14 -3.81
CA VAL A 401 -2.72 20.38 -3.34
C VAL A 401 -1.69 20.23 -4.46
N ARG A 402 -2.14 20.02 -5.70
CA ARG A 402 -1.25 19.83 -6.86
C ARG A 402 -0.37 21.05 -7.09
N SER A 403 -0.96 22.26 -7.08
CA SER A 403 -0.22 23.51 -7.27
C SER A 403 0.84 23.72 -6.19
N ARG A 404 0.52 23.41 -4.93
CA ARG A 404 1.47 23.51 -3.80
C ARG A 404 2.62 22.53 -3.91
N VAL A 405 2.33 21.28 -4.30
CA VAL A 405 3.37 20.28 -4.58
C VAL A 405 4.31 20.79 -5.67
N LEU A 406 3.77 21.24 -6.80
CA LEU A 406 4.56 21.71 -7.94
C LEU A 406 5.37 22.98 -7.63
N GLU A 407 4.80 23.95 -6.90
CA GLU A 407 5.50 25.16 -6.49
C GLU A 407 6.70 24.82 -5.58
N LYS A 408 6.46 24.04 -4.52
CA LYS A 408 7.52 23.63 -3.59
C LYS A 408 8.56 22.76 -4.28
N LEU A 409 8.15 21.85 -5.17
CA LEU A 409 9.07 21.04 -5.98
C LEU A 409 10.02 21.94 -6.77
N ARG A 410 9.51 22.95 -7.49
CA ARG A 410 10.37 23.92 -8.20
C ARG A 410 11.34 24.61 -7.26
N ARG A 411 10.87 25.10 -6.11
CA ARG A 411 11.74 25.78 -5.12
C ARG A 411 12.84 24.86 -4.58
N ILE A 412 12.53 23.59 -4.33
CA ILE A 412 13.52 22.58 -3.95
C ILE A 412 14.52 22.39 -5.11
N LEU A 413 14.06 22.16 -6.34
CA LEU A 413 14.94 21.90 -7.47
C LEU A 413 15.78 23.13 -7.89
N HIS A 414 15.30 24.36 -7.66
CA HIS A 414 16.10 25.58 -7.81
C HIS A 414 17.09 25.83 -6.66
N GLY A 415 17.05 25.00 -5.60
CA GLY A 415 17.92 25.16 -4.44
C GLY A 415 17.51 26.29 -3.49
N GLU A 416 16.26 26.77 -3.56
CA GLU A 416 15.73 27.76 -2.61
C GLU A 416 15.39 27.13 -1.26
N ASP A 417 15.01 25.85 -1.25
CA ASP A 417 14.77 25.07 -0.04
C ASP A 417 16.00 24.20 0.30
N GLN A 418 16.64 24.56 1.41
CA GLN A 418 17.85 23.93 1.97
C GLN A 418 17.55 23.14 3.26
N SER A 419 16.28 22.78 3.48
CA SER A 419 15.87 21.96 4.62
C SER A 419 16.62 20.63 4.64
N GLU A 420 16.88 20.12 5.85
CA GLU A 420 17.62 18.87 6.09
C GLU A 420 17.04 17.68 5.31
N ALA A 421 15.72 17.62 5.18
CA ALA A 421 15.01 16.56 4.47
C ALA A 421 15.40 16.41 2.98
N TYR A 422 16.02 17.42 2.35
CA TYR A 422 16.38 17.41 0.93
C TYR A 422 17.90 17.43 0.70
N GLN A 423 18.71 17.26 1.74
CA GLN A 423 20.17 17.33 1.63
C GLN A 423 20.78 16.21 0.79
N HIS A 424 20.08 15.08 0.61
CA HIS A 424 20.49 13.99 -0.28
C HIS A 424 20.46 14.39 -1.77
N LEU A 425 19.74 15.46 -2.11
CA LEU A 425 19.70 16.02 -3.46
C LEU A 425 20.85 17.01 -3.66
N THR A 426 21.92 16.55 -4.33
CA THR A 426 23.04 17.42 -4.72
C THR A 426 22.59 18.53 -5.69
N SER A 427 23.38 19.59 -5.84
CA SER A 427 23.08 20.66 -6.80
C SER A 427 22.93 20.12 -8.23
N THR A 428 23.74 19.15 -8.62
CA THR A 428 23.67 18.49 -9.93
C THR A 428 22.37 17.70 -10.08
N MET A 429 22.02 16.86 -9.09
CA MET A 429 20.78 16.08 -9.13
C MET A 429 19.55 16.98 -9.24
N ARG A 430 19.52 18.09 -8.49
CA ARG A 430 18.42 19.06 -8.54
C ARG A 430 18.27 19.66 -9.94
N GLN A 431 19.38 20.05 -10.56
CA GLN A 431 19.39 20.58 -11.92
C GLN A 431 18.94 19.54 -12.94
N GLU A 432 19.47 18.31 -12.90
CA GLU A 432 19.12 17.25 -13.85
C GLU A 432 17.64 16.87 -13.74
N ILE A 433 17.10 16.74 -12.52
CA ILE A 433 15.66 16.48 -12.30
C ILE A 433 14.82 17.63 -12.88
N LEU A 434 15.21 18.88 -12.64
CA LEU A 434 14.49 20.05 -13.17
C LEU A 434 14.48 20.05 -14.70
N GLU A 435 15.62 19.86 -15.34
CA GLU A 435 15.75 19.82 -16.81
C GLU A 435 14.89 18.69 -17.42
N ILE A 436 14.88 17.51 -16.79
CA ILE A 436 14.00 16.41 -17.21
C ILE A 436 12.53 16.84 -17.11
N LEU A 437 12.11 17.41 -15.98
CA LEU A 437 10.72 17.83 -15.76
C LEU A 437 10.29 18.95 -16.72
N GLU A 438 11.11 19.99 -16.92
CA GLU A 438 10.85 21.06 -17.88
C GLU A 438 10.71 20.53 -19.32
N ALA A 439 11.49 19.53 -19.69
CA ALA A 439 11.40 18.92 -21.01
C ALA A 439 10.18 18.02 -21.19
N THR A 440 9.68 17.39 -20.13
CA THR A 440 8.78 16.22 -20.26
C THR A 440 7.44 16.32 -19.51
N HIS A 441 7.31 17.20 -18.52
CA HIS A 441 6.13 17.28 -17.67
C HIS A 441 5.30 18.53 -18.02
N PRO A 442 4.02 18.40 -18.41
CA PRO A 442 3.20 19.54 -18.86
C PRO A 442 3.08 20.69 -17.87
N ASP A 443 3.01 20.41 -16.56
CA ASP A 443 2.95 21.48 -15.55
C ASP A 443 4.28 22.26 -15.42
N PHE A 444 5.40 21.81 -16.00
CA PHE A 444 6.70 22.51 -16.00
C PHE A 444 7.01 23.23 -17.32
N GLN A 445 6.18 23.03 -18.35
CA GLN A 445 6.21 23.75 -19.62
C GLN A 445 5.31 24.99 -19.57
#